data_AF-A0A0Q8U9T8-F1
#
_entry.id   AF-A0A0Q8U9T8-F1
#
_cell.length_a   1.000
_cell.length_b   1.000
_cell.length_c   1.000
_cell.angle_alpha   90.00
_cell.angle_beta   90.00
_cell.angle_gamma   90.00
#
_symmetry.space_group_name_H-M   'P 1'
#
loop_
_entity.id
_entity.type
_entity.pdbx_description
1 polymer ?
#
loop_
_entity_poly.entity_id
_entity_poly.type
_entity_poly.pdbx_seq_one_letter_code
_entity_poly.pdbx_strand_id
1 'polypeptide(L)'
;MEAVLQELATYVALIAEMVCVLCIAIGVLEGVYLAGRYMVASSSSASPAVTRRQVWTRFARWIILALEFALAADIARTAIAPTWDDIGQLAAIAVIRTALNYFLERDLEAFTRQEAAPEIEK
;
A
#
# COMPACT_ATOMS: atom_id res chain seq x y z
N MET A 1 -28.56 -6.23 -20.28
CA MET A 1 -27.10 -6.18 -20.49
C MET A 1 -26.42 -5.31 -19.44
N GLU A 2 -26.90 -4.10 -19.16
CA GLU A 2 -26.35 -3.20 -18.13
C GLU A 2 -26.28 -3.83 -16.73
N ALA A 3 -27.34 -4.50 -16.27
CA ALA A 3 -27.36 -5.18 -14.97
C ALA A 3 -26.28 -6.27 -14.82
N VAL A 4 -25.99 -7.00 -15.90
CA VAL A 4 -24.94 -8.05 -15.91
C VAL A 4 -23.55 -7.41 -15.80
N LEU A 5 -23.34 -6.28 -16.45
CA LEU A 5 -22.07 -5.54 -16.37
C LEU A 5 -21.84 -4.93 -14.99
N GLN A 6 -22.89 -4.39 -14.38
CA GLN A 6 -22.84 -3.87 -13.01
C GLN A 6 -22.51 -4.95 -11.99
N GLU A 7 -23.17 -6.10 -12.08
CA GLU A 7 -22.92 -7.23 -11.20
C GLU A 7 -21.48 -7.74 -11.35
N LEU A 8 -21.00 -7.90 -12.59
CA LEU A 8 -19.63 -8.33 -12.85
C LEU A 8 -18.59 -7.35 -12.33
N ALA A 9 -18.73 -6.04 -12.57
CA ALA A 9 -17.74 -5.10 -12.08
C ALA A 9 -17.74 -4.99 -10.55
N THR A 10 -18.90 -5.18 -9.91
CA THR A 10 -19.00 -5.28 -8.44
C THR A 10 -18.20 -6.47 -7.93
N TYR A 11 -18.35 -7.65 -8.54
CA TYR A 11 -17.54 -8.83 -8.19
C TYR A 11 -16.05 -8.60 -8.41
N VAL A 12 -15.66 -7.96 -9.51
CA VAL A 12 -14.26 -7.61 -9.78
C VAL A 12 -13.70 -6.67 -8.72
N ALA A 13 -14.45 -5.62 -8.36
CA ALA A 13 -14.05 -4.69 -7.30
C ALA A 13 -13.88 -5.41 -5.95
N LEU A 14 -14.83 -6.26 -5.59
CA LEU A 14 -14.80 -7.04 -4.35
C LEU A 14 -13.59 -7.98 -4.29
N ILE A 15 -13.30 -8.70 -5.37
CA ILE A 15 -12.16 -9.60 -5.45
C ILE A 15 -10.85 -8.81 -5.35
N ALA A 16 -10.71 -7.70 -6.07
CA ALA A 16 -9.54 -6.84 -6.00
C ALA A 16 -9.33 -6.30 -4.57
N GLU A 17 -10.41 -5.89 -3.91
CA GLU A 17 -10.37 -5.42 -2.52
C GLU A 17 -9.96 -6.53 -1.55
N MET A 18 -10.48 -7.74 -1.71
CA MET A 18 -10.04 -8.88 -0.89
C MET A 18 -8.55 -9.17 -1.07
N VAL A 19 -8.04 -9.13 -2.31
CA VAL A 19 -6.60 -9.32 -2.57
C VAL A 19 -5.77 -8.20 -1.96
N CYS A 20 -6.23 -6.95 -2.03
CA CYS A 20 -5.60 -5.81 -1.36
C CYS A 20 -5.47 -6.07 0.15
N VAL A 21 -6.56 -6.43 0.82
CA VAL A 21 -6.57 -6.73 2.26
C VAL A 21 -5.63 -7.88 2.60
N LEU A 22 -5.60 -8.93 1.78
CA LEU A 22 -4.67 -10.06 1.95
C LEU A 22 -3.21 -9.63 1.81
N CYS A 23 -2.88 -8.79 0.83
CA CYS A 23 -1.51 -8.27 0.66
C CYS A 23 -1.06 -7.47 1.89
N ILE A 24 -1.94 -6.62 2.43
CA ILE A 24 -1.67 -5.87 3.67
C ILE A 24 -1.46 -6.83 4.84
N ALA A 25 -2.35 -7.81 5.02
CA ALA A 25 -2.27 -8.78 6.11
C ALA A 25 -0.96 -9.57 6.06
N ILE A 26 -0.56 -10.06 4.88
CA ILE A 26 0.71 -10.79 4.70
C ILE A 26 1.90 -9.88 4.98
N GLY A 27 1.89 -8.64 4.47
CA GLY A 27 2.95 -7.67 4.72
C GLY A 27 3.14 -7.38 6.21
N VAL A 28 2.04 -7.18 6.95
CA VAL A 28 2.06 -6.98 8.40
C VAL A 28 2.62 -8.21 9.11
N LEU A 29 2.15 -9.41 8.78
CA LEU A 29 2.63 -10.65 9.40
C LEU A 29 4.13 -10.86 9.13
N GLU A 30 4.60 -10.67 7.90
CA GLU A 30 6.01 -10.79 7.55
C GLU A 30 6.86 -9.74 8.27
N GLY A 31 6.40 -8.49 8.31
CA GLY A 31 7.08 -7.39 9.01
C GLY A 31 7.25 -7.66 10.50
N VAL A 32 6.18 -8.12 11.16
CA VAL A 32 6.19 -8.48 12.59
C VAL A 32 7.09 -9.69 12.83
N TYR A 33 7.00 -10.73 12.00
CA TYR A 33 7.83 -11.93 12.14
C TYR A 33 9.33 -11.61 12.02
N LEU A 34 9.72 -10.83 11.00
CA LEU A 34 11.11 -10.43 10.84
C LEU A 34 11.57 -9.55 12.01
N ALA A 35 10.80 -8.51 12.38
CA ALA A 35 11.15 -7.62 13.49
C ALA A 35 11.35 -8.40 14.80
N GLY A 36 10.43 -9.31 15.14
CA GLY A 36 10.51 -10.15 16.32
C GLY A 36 11.73 -11.08 16.30
N ARG A 37 12.01 -11.73 15.16
CA ARG A 37 13.19 -12.59 15.01
C ARG A 37 14.49 -11.82 15.24
N TYR A 38 14.59 -10.59 14.74
CA TYR A 38 15.79 -9.78 14.90
C TYR A 38 15.97 -9.23 16.32
N MET A 39 14.89 -8.91 17.02
CA MET A 39 14.96 -8.54 18.45
C MET A 39 15.48 -9.70 19.31
N VAL A 40 15.04 -10.93 19.04
CA VAL A 40 15.47 -12.12 19.80
C VAL A 40 16.89 -12.56 19.42
N ALA A 41 17.30 -12.36 18.15
CA ALA A 41 18.62 -12.75 17.64
C ALA A 41 19.74 -11.72 17.92
N SER A 42 19.50 -10.71 18.76
CA SER A 42 20.38 -9.55 19.04
C SER A 42 21.75 -9.86 19.70
N SER A 43 22.32 -11.06 19.50
CA SER A 43 23.68 -11.42 19.90
C SER A 43 24.66 -11.57 18.73
N SER A 44 24.26 -11.36 17.47
CA SER A 44 25.16 -11.53 16.33
C SER A 44 25.28 -10.26 15.47
N SER A 45 26.35 -9.51 15.72
CA SER A 45 27.23 -8.65 14.87
C SER A 45 26.76 -7.96 13.58
N ALA A 46 25.49 -8.02 13.16
CA ALA A 46 24.98 -7.33 12.00
C ALA A 46 24.54 -5.91 12.39
N SER A 47 24.96 -4.90 11.61
CA SER A 47 24.59 -3.51 11.85
C SER A 47 23.05 -3.34 11.90
N PRO A 48 22.47 -2.76 12.97
CA PRO A 48 21.03 -2.55 13.12
C PRO A 48 20.38 -1.84 11.92
N ALA A 49 21.14 -1.01 11.22
CA ALA A 49 20.67 -0.24 10.07
C ALA A 49 20.34 -1.14 8.85
N VAL A 50 21.16 -2.16 8.56
CA VAL A 50 20.97 -3.05 7.41
C VAL A 50 19.74 -3.93 7.62
N THR A 51 19.54 -4.41 8.86
CA THR A 51 18.40 -5.22 9.27
C THR A 51 17.08 -4.46 9.17
N ARG A 52 17.02 -3.23 9.72
CA ARG A 52 15.82 -2.39 9.64
C ARG A 52 15.44 -2.10 8.19
N ARG A 53 16.44 -1.79 7.35
CA ARG A 53 16.23 -1.53 5.92
C ARG A 53 15.61 -2.74 5.22
N GLN A 54 16.07 -3.95 5.52
CA GLN A 54 15.51 -5.15 4.91
C GLN A 54 14.03 -5.38 5.27
N VAL A 55 13.67 -5.22 6.56
CA VAL A 55 12.26 -5.33 7.00
C VAL A 55 11.39 -4.29 6.30
N TRP A 56 11.85 -3.03 6.25
CA TRP A 56 11.14 -1.94 5.59
C TRP A 56 10.94 -2.20 4.09
N THR A 57 11.98 -2.58 3.36
CA THR A 57 11.87 -2.85 1.91
C THR A 57 10.91 -4.01 1.63
N ARG A 58 10.89 -5.06 2.46
CA ARG A 58 9.93 -6.17 2.29
C ARG A 58 8.50 -5.71 2.51
N PHE A 59 8.25 -4.98 3.59
CA PHE A 59 6.94 -4.43 3.91
C PHE A 59 6.44 -3.47 2.83
N ALA A 60 7.29 -2.55 2.37
CA ALA A 60 6.95 -1.58 1.33
C ALA A 60 6.46 -2.25 0.03
N ARG A 61 7.05 -3.39 -0.37
CA ARG A 61 6.59 -4.15 -1.55
C ARG A 61 5.16 -4.67 -1.41
N TRP A 62 4.79 -5.16 -0.23
CA TRP A 62 3.41 -5.60 0.03
C TRP A 62 2.42 -4.44 0.02
N ILE A 63 2.80 -3.29 0.56
CA ILE A 63 1.97 -2.08 0.54
C ILE A 63 1.76 -1.57 -0.89
N ILE A 64 2.82 -1.49 -1.70
CA ILE A 64 2.71 -1.08 -3.11
C ILE A 64 1.78 -2.03 -3.86
N LEU A 65 1.94 -3.34 -3.68
CA LEU A 65 1.05 -4.32 -4.32
C LEU A 65 -0.41 -4.15 -3.89
N ALA A 66 -0.66 -3.92 -2.60
CA ALA A 66 -2.01 -3.66 -2.09
C ALA A 66 -2.61 -2.38 -2.70
N LEU A 67 -1.81 -1.33 -2.88
CA LEU A 67 -2.25 -0.07 -3.49
C LEU A 67 -2.68 -0.26 -4.96
N GLU A 68 -1.98 -1.09 -5.73
CA GLU A 68 -2.38 -1.41 -7.11
C GLU A 68 -3.73 -2.14 -7.16
N PHE A 69 -3.97 -3.08 -6.25
CA PHE A 69 -5.26 -3.77 -6.17
C PHE A 69 -6.38 -2.86 -5.68
N ALA A 70 -6.09 -1.96 -4.73
CA ALA A 70 -7.01 -0.92 -4.33
C ALA A 70 -7.36 -0.01 -5.52
N LEU A 71 -6.37 0.37 -6.33
CA LEU A 71 -6.55 1.12 -7.58
C LEU A 71 -7.51 0.42 -8.54
N ALA A 72 -7.29 -0.87 -8.80
CA ALA A 72 -8.17 -1.68 -9.63
C ALA A 72 -9.61 -1.71 -9.10
N ALA A 73 -9.80 -1.86 -7.79
CA ALA A 73 -11.12 -1.89 -7.17
C ALA A 73 -11.90 -0.57 -7.33
N ASP A 74 -11.23 0.58 -7.21
CA ASP A 74 -11.91 1.87 -7.42
C ASP A 74 -12.22 2.13 -8.88
N ILE A 75 -11.32 1.80 -9.81
CA ILE A 75 -11.60 1.93 -11.25
C ILE A 75 -12.85 1.10 -11.60
N ALA A 76 -12.92 -0.14 -11.11
CA ALA A 76 -14.09 -1.00 -11.31
C ALA A 76 -15.38 -0.36 -10.76
N ARG A 77 -15.35 0.25 -9.56
CA ARG A 77 -16.52 0.96 -8.99
C ARG A 77 -16.91 2.21 -9.78
N THR A 78 -15.94 3.02 -10.22
CA THR A 78 -16.22 4.23 -11.03
C THR A 78 -16.85 3.90 -12.38
N ALA A 79 -16.56 2.72 -12.95
CA ALA A 79 -17.11 2.30 -14.22
C ALA A 79 -18.61 1.94 -14.17
N ILE A 80 -19.17 1.70 -12.97
CA ILE A 80 -20.55 1.21 -12.82
C ILE A 80 -21.46 2.10 -11.98
N ALA A 81 -20.97 3.25 -11.47
CA ALA A 81 -21.71 4.14 -10.59
C ALA A 81 -23.02 4.64 -11.23
N PRO A 82 -24.19 4.11 -10.82
CA PRO A 82 -25.47 4.39 -11.48
C PRO A 82 -26.15 5.66 -10.95
N THR A 83 -25.81 6.13 -9.75
CA THR A 83 -26.51 7.26 -9.08
C THR A 83 -25.57 8.37 -8.64
N TRP A 84 -26.10 9.59 -8.50
CA TRP A 84 -25.36 10.75 -7.99
C TRP A 84 -24.82 10.56 -6.56
N ASP A 85 -25.47 9.72 -5.74
CA ASP A 85 -25.01 9.40 -4.39
C ASP A 85 -23.77 8.49 -4.44
N ASP A 86 -23.79 7.47 -5.31
CA ASP A 86 -22.63 6.61 -5.58
C ASP A 86 -21.46 7.40 -6.15
N ILE A 87 -21.73 8.36 -7.05
CA ILE A 87 -20.72 9.28 -7.60
C ILE A 87 -20.11 10.14 -6.49
N GLY A 88 -20.92 10.67 -5.57
CA GLY A 88 -20.44 11.47 -4.44
C GLY A 88 -19.53 10.66 -3.50
N GLN A 89 -19.92 9.43 -3.17
CA GLN A 89 -19.11 8.54 -2.34
C GLN A 89 -17.80 8.13 -3.06
N LEU A 90 -17.88 7.82 -4.36
CA LEU A 90 -16.69 7.55 -5.18
C LEU A 90 -15.75 8.75 -5.28
N ALA A 91 -16.28 9.96 -5.44
CA ALA A 91 -15.49 11.18 -5.46
C ALA A 91 -14.77 11.41 -4.13
N ALA A 92 -15.45 11.17 -3.00
CA ALA A 92 -14.83 11.27 -1.69
C ALA A 92 -13.70 10.24 -1.49
N ILE A 93 -13.92 8.97 -1.89
CA ILE A 93 -12.91 7.91 -1.84
C ILE A 93 -11.72 8.28 -2.75
N ALA A 94 -11.98 8.75 -3.97
CA ALA A 94 -10.95 9.16 -4.91
C ALA A 94 -10.09 10.31 -4.35
N VAL A 95 -10.71 11.33 -3.73
CA VAL A 95 -9.98 12.44 -3.08
C VAL A 95 -9.12 11.93 -1.93
N ILE A 96 -9.66 11.09 -1.05
CA ILE A 96 -8.91 10.49 0.06
C ILE A 96 -7.72 9.70 -0.48
N ARG A 97 -7.93 8.89 -1.52
CA ARG A 97 -6.87 8.12 -2.15
C ARG A 97 -5.78 9.00 -2.76
N THR A 98 -6.15 10.01 -3.53
CA THR A 98 -5.17 10.94 -4.12
C THR A 98 -4.37 11.63 -3.03
N ALA A 99 -5.01 12.08 -1.96
CA ALA A 99 -4.34 12.70 -0.84
C ALA A 99 -3.37 11.74 -0.14
N LEU A 100 -3.82 10.53 0.20
CA LEU A 100 -3.00 9.52 0.87
C LEU A 100 -1.82 9.08 0.01
N ASN A 101 -2.04 8.81 -1.28
CA ASN A 101 -0.97 8.39 -2.18
C ASN A 101 0.07 9.51 -2.38
N TYR A 102 -0.39 10.75 -2.52
CA TYR A 102 0.48 11.93 -2.57
C TYR A 102 1.34 12.09 -1.32
N PHE A 103 0.75 11.94 -0.12
CA PHE A 103 1.51 12.04 1.12
C PHE A 103 2.51 10.90 1.28
N LEU A 104 2.11 9.67 0.95
CA LEU A 104 2.98 8.51 1.06
C LEU A 104 4.19 8.60 0.13
N GLU A 105 3.98 9.01 -1.13
CA GLU A 105 5.05 9.17 -2.11
C GLU A 105 6.01 10.30 -1.71
N ARG A 106 5.47 11.42 -1.22
CA ARG A 106 6.28 12.52 -0.68
C ARG A 106 7.11 12.11 0.52
N ASP A 107 6.56 11.32 1.42
CA ASP A 107 7.29 10.80 2.59
C ASP A 107 8.40 9.83 2.14
N LEU A 108 8.11 8.96 1.16
CA LEU A 108 9.11 8.06 0.56
C LEU A 108 10.29 8.81 -0.08
N GLU A 109 9.99 9.88 -0.83
CA GLU A 109 11.02 10.75 -1.43
C GLU A 109 11.86 11.45 -0.37
N ALA A 110 11.25 11.91 0.72
CA ALA A 110 11.95 12.54 1.83
C ALA A 110 12.93 11.57 2.52
N PHE A 111 12.52 10.31 2.75
CA PHE A 111 13.39 9.27 3.29
C PHE A 111 14.56 8.96 2.34
N THR A 112 14.28 8.83 1.03
CA THR A 112 15.31 8.53 0.02
C THR A 112 16.33 9.68 -0.11
N ARG A 113 15.88 10.93 -0.04
CA ARG A 113 16.74 12.12 -0.13
C ARG A 113 17.65 12.28 1.09
N GLN A 114 17.19 11.89 2.28
CA GLN A 114 18.04 11.87 3.49
C GLN A 114 19.14 10.82 3.41
N GLU A 115 18.92 9.68 2.73
CA GLU A 115 19.98 8.69 2.47
C GLU A 115 20.99 9.15 1.40
N ALA A 116 20.62 10.08 0.51
CA ALA A 116 21.45 10.56 -0.59
C ALA A 116 22.25 11.83 -0.29
N ALA A 117 22.19 12.37 0.94
CA ALA A 117 23.10 13.42 1.37
C ALA A 117 24.36 12.77 1.98
N PRO A 118 25.44 12.54 1.20
CA PRO A 118 26.73 12.28 1.80
C PRO A 118 27.08 13.51 2.63
N GLU A 119 27.54 13.23 3.84
CA GLU A 119 28.20 14.16 4.74
C GLU A 119 29.36 14.84 3.98
N ILE A 120 29.09 15.96 3.32
CA ILE A 120 30.15 16.85 2.83
C ILE A 120 30.65 17.61 4.07
N GLU A 121 31.68 17.01 4.67
CA GLU A 121 32.90 17.65 5.13
C GLU A 121 32.77 18.83 6.12
N LYS A 122 33.23 18.59 7.36
CA LYS A 122 33.95 19.57 8.16
C LYS A 122 35.26 18.98 8.65
#